data_AF-A0A2K0VYN7-F1
#
_entry.id   AF-A0A2K0VYN7-F1
#
_cell.length_a   1.000
_cell.length_b   1.000
_cell.length_c   1.000
_cell.angle_alpha   90.00
_cell.angle_beta   90.00
_cell.angle_gamma   90.00
#
_symmetry.space_group_name_H-M   'P 1'
#
loop_
_entity.id
_entity.type
_entity.pdbx_description
1 polymer ?
#
loop_
_entity_poly.entity_id
_entity_poly.type
_entity_poly.pdbx_seq_one_letter_code
_entity_poly.pdbx_strand_id
1 'polypeptide(L)'
;MRCIPISASQTKMEYEVYRANSASDEEFNEISDCFKQILKEDKDLCNAAQKNLNAGIFVNGELHPRVEKGPLFFQETTRKLVMDHHKQEESEGHEIWPAAPKSGQSGNGQGDIDFCNKLEACAGSESLKW
;
A
#
# COMPACT_ATOMS: atom_id res chain seq x y z
N MET A 1 7.73 9.96 -9.76
CA MET A 1 7.62 9.50 -8.36
C MET A 1 7.01 8.11 -8.38
N ARG A 2 7.60 7.15 -7.67
CA ARG A 2 7.03 5.82 -7.45
C ARG A 2 6.78 5.61 -5.96
N CYS A 3 5.58 5.15 -5.61
CA CYS A 3 5.21 4.77 -4.25
C CYS A 3 5.17 3.25 -4.17
N ILE A 4 6.13 2.65 -3.48
CA ILE A 4 6.28 1.20 -3.43
C ILE A 4 5.97 0.73 -2.00
N PRO A 5 4.86 0.01 -1.77
CA PRO A 5 4.56 -0.51 -0.44
C PRO A 5 5.60 -1.57 -0.05
N ILE A 6 6.16 -1.45 1.16
CA ILE A 6 7.05 -2.46 1.75
C ILE A 6 6.28 -3.28 2.79
N SER A 7 5.47 -2.62 3.62
CA SER A 7 4.62 -3.23 4.64
C SER A 7 3.43 -2.34 4.93
N ALA A 8 2.55 -2.77 5.85
CA ALA A 8 1.39 -2.00 6.27
C ALA A 8 1.73 -0.58 6.81
N SER A 9 2.95 -0.37 7.31
CA SER A 9 3.39 0.90 7.90
C SER A 9 4.68 1.45 7.28
N GLN A 10 5.09 0.93 6.13
CA GLN A 10 6.32 1.36 5.47
C GLN A 10 6.16 1.42 3.95
N THR A 11 6.50 2.57 3.37
CA THR A 11 6.47 2.81 1.93
C THR A 11 7.83 3.35 1.49
N LYS A 12 8.38 2.79 0.42
CA LYS A 12 9.54 3.36 -0.28
C LYS A 12 9.05 4.35 -1.31
N MET A 13 9.49 5.59 -1.17
CA MET A 13 9.22 6.65 -2.13
C MET A 13 10.46 6.85 -2.99
N GLU A 14 10.33 6.72 -4.30
CA GLU A 14 11.42 6.88 -5.26
C GLU A 14 11.16 8.03 -6.22
N TYR A 15 12.20 8.81 -6.47
CA TYR A 15 12.13 10.05 -7.23
C TYR A 15 13.23 10.07 -8.27
N GLU A 16 12.84 10.34 -9.49
CA GLU A 16 13.75 10.64 -10.60
C GLU A 16 13.49 12.09 -10.97
N VAL A 17 14.53 12.93 -10.86
CA VAL A 17 14.44 14.35 -11.16
C VAL A 17 15.23 14.60 -12.44
N TYR A 18 14.55 15.11 -13.46
CA TYR A 18 15.13 15.34 -14.77
C TYR A 18 15.32 16.84 -15.01
N ARG A 19 16.32 17.17 -15.82
CA ARG A 19 16.58 18.53 -16.31
C ARG A 19 16.82 18.52 -17.81
N ALA A 20 16.66 19.68 -18.44
CA ALA A 20 17.12 19.86 -19.81
C ALA A 20 18.64 19.68 -19.91
N ASN A 21 19.12 19.12 -21.02
CA ASN A 21 20.57 18.90 -21.24
C ASN A 21 21.39 20.20 -21.24
N SER A 22 20.75 21.33 -21.51
CA SER A 22 21.38 22.66 -21.52
C SER A 22 21.35 23.37 -20.17
N ALA A 23 20.64 22.83 -19.18
CA ALA A 23 20.54 23.46 -17.86
C ALA A 23 21.84 23.27 -17.08
N SER A 24 22.26 24.32 -16.37
CA SER A 24 23.45 24.24 -15.52
C SER A 24 23.23 23.36 -14.28
N ASP A 25 24.33 23.00 -13.63
CA ASP A 25 24.28 22.32 -12.32
C ASP A 25 23.68 23.20 -11.23
N GLU A 26 23.91 24.50 -11.29
CA GLU A 26 23.40 25.45 -10.30
C GLU A 26 21.88 25.58 -10.37
N GLU A 27 21.33 25.84 -11.56
CA GLU A 27 19.86 25.90 -11.78
C GLU A 27 19.17 24.58 -11.41
N PHE A 28 19.82 23.45 -11.68
CA PHE A 28 19.28 22.15 -11.32
C PHE A 28 19.28 21.92 -9.81
N ASN A 29 20.39 22.21 -9.14
CA ASN A 29 20.55 21.96 -7.71
C ASN A 29 19.62 22.85 -6.90
N GLU A 30 19.42 24.11 -7.28
CA GLU A 30 18.47 25.01 -6.62
C GLU A 30 17.06 24.39 -6.53
N ILE A 31 16.54 23.90 -7.67
CA ILE A 31 15.21 23.28 -7.73
C ILE A 31 15.22 21.90 -7.05
N SER A 32 16.27 21.10 -7.28
CA SER A 32 16.42 19.76 -6.71
C SER A 32 16.46 19.78 -5.19
N ASP A 33 17.15 20.74 -4.59
CA ASP A 33 17.30 20.85 -3.14
C ASP A 33 16.01 21.35 -2.48
N CYS A 34 15.31 22.30 -3.11
CA CYS A 34 13.97 22.68 -2.70
C CYS A 34 13.01 21.49 -2.72
N PHE A 35 13.03 20.69 -3.80
CA PHE A 35 12.21 19.49 -3.92
C PHE A 35 12.54 18.45 -2.82
N LYS A 36 13.83 18.18 -2.57
CA LYS A 36 14.26 17.26 -1.49
C LYS A 36 13.77 17.73 -0.12
N GLN A 37 13.79 19.04 0.14
CA GLN A 37 13.29 19.58 1.40
C GLN A 37 11.80 19.30 1.56
N ILE A 38 10.98 19.62 0.55
CA ILE A 38 9.52 19.38 0.59
C ILE A 38 9.23 17.88 0.82
N LEU A 39 9.94 16.99 0.12
CA LEU A 39 9.73 15.55 0.30
C LEU A 39 10.13 15.05 1.70
N LYS A 40 11.13 15.68 2.32
CA LYS A 40 11.49 15.38 3.70
C LYS A 40 10.38 15.84 4.65
N GLU A 41 9.82 17.04 4.44
CA GLU A 41 8.71 17.56 5.23
C GLU A 41 7.48 16.65 5.13
N ASP A 42 7.09 16.23 3.92
CA ASP A 42 5.99 15.29 3.70
C ASP A 42 6.24 13.95 4.41
N LYS A 43 7.47 13.42 4.33
CA LYS A 43 7.85 12.19 5.04
C LYS A 43 7.69 12.33 6.55
N ASP A 44 8.14 13.46 7.12
CA ASP A 44 8.06 13.72 8.55
C ASP A 44 6.58 13.83 8.99
N LEU A 45 5.73 14.48 8.19
CA LEU A 45 4.27 14.58 8.42
C LEU A 45 3.58 13.20 8.38
N CYS A 46 3.85 12.39 7.35
CA CYS A 46 3.25 11.05 7.23
C CYS A 46 3.66 10.13 8.39
N ASN A 47 4.93 10.17 8.81
CA ASN A 47 5.41 9.36 9.93
C ASN A 47 4.79 9.79 11.25
N ALA A 48 4.62 11.10 11.48
CA ALA A 48 3.93 11.61 12.67
C ALA A 48 2.45 11.20 12.68
N ALA A 49 1.77 11.26 11.53
CA ALA A 49 0.40 10.79 11.39
C ALA A 49 0.29 9.29 11.71
N GLN A 50 1.19 8.45 11.16
CA GLN A 50 1.22 7.01 11.46
C GLN A 50 1.46 6.74 12.94
N LYS A 51 2.34 7.50 13.60
CA LYS A 51 2.57 7.39 15.04
C LYS A 51 1.29 7.69 15.85
N ASN A 52 0.53 8.71 15.45
CA ASN A 52 -0.74 9.06 16.08
C ASN A 52 -1.82 7.99 15.84
N LEU A 53 -1.87 7.40 14.65
CA LEU A 53 -2.75 6.26 14.36
C LEU A 53 -2.43 5.05 15.26
N ASN A 54 -1.15 4.73 15.41
CA ASN A 54 -0.69 3.64 16.27
C ASN A 54 -1.03 3.86 17.75
N ALA A 55 -1.22 5.11 18.19
CA ALA A 55 -1.66 5.41 19.56
C ALA A 55 -3.13 5.03 19.81
N GLY A 56 -3.92 4.77 18.76
CA GLY A 56 -5.30 4.28 18.86
C GLY A 56 -6.33 5.31 19.34
N ILE A 57 -5.94 6.57 19.57
CA ILE A 57 -6.85 7.65 20.00
C ILE A 57 -7.62 8.20 18.80
N PHE A 58 -6.99 8.28 17.63
CA PHE A 58 -7.64 8.70 16.39
C PHE A 58 -8.17 7.46 15.65
N VAL A 59 -9.48 7.43 15.38
CA VAL A 59 -10.14 6.35 14.65
C VAL A 59 -10.51 6.81 13.24
N ASN A 60 -11.23 7.91 13.13
CA ASN A 60 -11.62 8.55 11.88
C ASN A 60 -11.87 10.04 12.10
N GLY A 61 -11.74 10.84 11.03
CA GLY A 61 -12.01 12.27 11.04
C GLY A 61 -12.63 12.70 9.71
N GLU A 62 -13.42 13.76 9.73
CA GLU A 62 -13.98 14.34 8.51
C GLU A 62 -12.89 15.12 7.77
N LEU A 63 -12.72 14.81 6.49
CA LEU A 63 -11.86 15.58 5.60
C LEU A 63 -12.59 16.83 5.11
N HIS A 64 -11.84 17.90 4.94
CA HIS A 64 -12.38 19.18 4.53
C HIS A 64 -12.97 19.09 3.10
N PRO A 65 -14.28 19.36 2.91
CA PRO A 65 -15.01 19.04 1.67
C PRO A 65 -14.54 19.80 0.42
N ARG A 66 -13.88 20.95 0.60
CA ARG A 66 -13.30 21.75 -0.51
C ARG A 66 -11.84 21.42 -0.84
N VAL A 67 -10.96 21.32 0.16
CA VAL A 67 -9.50 21.29 -0.04
C VAL A 67 -8.92 19.89 0.00
N GLU A 68 -9.68 18.89 0.48
CA GLU A 68 -9.24 17.49 0.59
C GLU A 68 -10.04 16.54 -0.31
N LYS A 69 -10.56 17.06 -1.43
CA LYS A 69 -11.26 16.25 -2.44
C LYS A 69 -10.37 15.15 -3.04
N GLY A 70 -9.07 15.42 -3.19
CA GLY A 70 -8.10 14.43 -3.67
C GLY A 70 -7.98 13.22 -2.74
N PRO A 71 -7.65 13.42 -1.45
CA PRO A 71 -7.65 12.35 -0.46
C PRO A 71 -8.98 11.58 -0.37
N LEU A 72 -10.12 12.28 -0.40
CA LEU A 72 -11.45 11.64 -0.41
C LEU A 72 -11.63 10.71 -1.62
N PHE A 73 -11.33 11.19 -2.82
CA PHE A 73 -11.41 10.40 -4.05
C PHE A 73 -10.48 9.18 -4.00
N PHE A 74 -9.26 9.35 -3.49
CA PHE A 74 -8.30 8.25 -3.35
C PHE A 74 -8.81 7.19 -2.37
N GLN A 75 -9.27 7.59 -1.18
CA GLN A 75 -9.83 6.69 -0.17
C GLN A 75 -11.05 5.90 -0.70
N GLU A 76 -11.96 6.58 -1.40
CA GLU A 76 -13.13 5.95 -2.03
C GLU A 76 -12.72 4.93 -3.09
N THR A 77 -11.78 5.30 -3.96
CA THR A 77 -11.27 4.43 -5.03
C THR A 77 -10.60 3.19 -4.45
N THR A 78 -9.71 3.36 -3.45
CA THR A 78 -9.05 2.23 -2.79
C THR A 78 -10.06 1.29 -2.14
N ARG A 79 -11.04 1.84 -1.40
CA ARG A 79 -12.10 1.02 -0.79
C ARG A 79 -12.86 0.23 -1.86
N LYS A 80 -13.27 0.89 -2.95
CA LYS A 80 -13.98 0.23 -4.04
C LYS A 80 -13.17 -0.92 -4.62
N LEU A 81 -11.90 -0.69 -4.95
CA LEU A 81 -11.02 -1.71 -5.54
C LEU A 81 -10.83 -2.92 -4.63
N VAL A 82 -10.57 -2.70 -3.34
CA VAL A 82 -10.40 -3.80 -2.37
C VAL A 82 -11.69 -4.60 -2.23
N MET A 83 -12.84 -3.93 -2.09
CA MET A 83 -14.13 -4.60 -1.93
C MET A 83 -14.56 -5.36 -3.20
N ASP A 84 -14.29 -4.80 -4.38
CA ASP A 84 -14.61 -5.46 -5.65
C ASP A 84 -13.68 -6.67 -5.89
N HIS A 85 -12.40 -6.58 -5.53
CA HIS A 85 -11.47 -7.72 -5.59
C HIS A 85 -11.91 -8.83 -4.64
N HIS A 86 -12.26 -8.50 -3.40
CA HIS A 86 -12.73 -9.49 -2.43
C HIS A 86 -14.00 -10.22 -2.90
N LYS A 87 -14.96 -9.52 -3.49
CA LYS A 87 -16.14 -10.17 -4.10
C LYS A 87 -15.78 -11.12 -5.23
N GLN A 88 -14.72 -10.81 -5.98
CA GLN A 88 -14.23 -11.70 -7.02
C GLN A 88 -13.66 -12.99 -6.39
N GLU A 89 -12.85 -12.87 -5.35
CA GLU A 89 -12.32 -14.02 -4.60
C GLU A 89 -13.45 -14.88 -4.00
N GLU A 90 -14.48 -14.26 -3.42
CA GLU A 90 -15.67 -14.98 -2.92
C GLU A 90 -16.39 -15.75 -4.05
N SER A 91 -16.47 -15.15 -5.24
CA SER A 91 -17.11 -15.79 -6.40
C SER A 91 -16.28 -16.92 -7.00
N GLU A 92 -14.95 -16.82 -6.93
CA GLU A 92 -14.01 -17.85 -7.38
C GLU A 92 -13.78 -18.95 -6.32
N GLY A 93 -14.13 -18.67 -5.05
CA GLY A 93 -13.99 -19.59 -3.92
C GLY A 93 -12.55 -19.75 -3.43
N HIS A 94 -11.64 -18.87 -3.85
CA HIS A 94 -10.25 -18.84 -3.42
C HIS A 94 -9.66 -17.44 -3.56
N GLU A 95 -8.56 -17.18 -2.84
CA GLU A 95 -7.81 -15.93 -2.96
C GLU A 95 -7.16 -15.80 -4.34
N ILE A 96 -7.09 -14.57 -4.84
CA ILE A 96 -6.51 -14.27 -6.14
C ILE A 96 -5.14 -13.63 -5.91
N TRP A 97 -4.09 -14.24 -6.46
CA TRP A 97 -2.71 -13.78 -6.31
C TRP A 97 -2.14 -13.30 -7.65
N PRO A 98 -2.30 -12.02 -8.05
CA PRO A 98 -1.92 -11.56 -9.39
C PRO A 98 -0.43 -11.69 -9.70
N ALA A 99 0.42 -11.65 -8.67
CA ALA A 99 1.87 -11.76 -8.79
C ALA A 99 2.39 -13.20 -8.64
N ALA A 100 1.54 -14.17 -8.31
CA ALA A 100 1.97 -15.56 -8.16
C ALA A 100 2.40 -16.15 -9.52
N PRO A 101 3.58 -16.79 -9.60
CA PRO A 101 4.01 -17.45 -10.83
C PRO A 101 3.01 -18.54 -11.22
N LYS A 102 2.47 -18.48 -12.45
CA LYS A 102 1.55 -19.50 -12.98
C LYS A 102 2.16 -20.92 -13.01
N SER A 103 3.49 -21.03 -13.00
CA SER A 103 4.21 -22.30 -12.94
C SER A 103 4.11 -23.02 -11.58
N GLY A 104 3.72 -22.32 -10.49
CA GLY A 104 3.49 -22.92 -9.18
C GLY A 104 2.22 -23.78 -9.09
N GLN A 105 1.33 -23.69 -10.10
CA GLN A 105 0.12 -24.49 -10.22
C GLN A 105 0.36 -25.88 -10.85
N SER A 106 1.60 -26.17 -11.28
CA SER A 106 1.97 -27.47 -11.84
C SER A 106 3.09 -28.11 -11.02
N GLY A 107 2.75 -29.17 -10.28
CA GLY A 107 3.68 -29.94 -9.43
C GLY A 107 3.27 -29.95 -7.94
N ASN A 108 4.25 -30.11 -7.04
CA ASN A 108 4.00 -30.19 -5.59
C ASN A 108 3.42 -28.91 -4.96
N GLY A 109 3.52 -27.75 -5.64
CA GLY A 109 3.06 -26.46 -5.11
C GLY A 109 1.56 -26.38 -4.87
N GLN A 110 0.74 -27.08 -5.66
CA GLN A 110 -0.70 -27.16 -5.40
C GLN A 110 -1.00 -27.92 -4.09
N GLY A 111 -0.23 -28.96 -3.79
CA GLY A 111 -0.38 -29.71 -2.53
C GLY A 111 -0.07 -28.87 -1.30
N ASP A 112 0.95 -28.02 -1.38
CA ASP A 112 1.31 -27.10 -0.30
C ASP A 112 0.24 -26.01 -0.10
N ILE A 113 -0.31 -25.46 -1.20
CA ILE A 113 -1.44 -24.50 -1.16
C ILE A 113 -2.67 -25.14 -0.51
N ASP A 114 -3.04 -26.35 -0.95
CA ASP A 114 -4.19 -27.08 -0.41
C ASP A 114 -4.00 -27.41 1.08
N PHE A 115 -2.78 -27.70 1.51
CA PHE A 115 -2.44 -27.93 2.91
C PHE A 115 -2.58 -26.65 3.75
N CYS A 116 -2.05 -25.52 3.29
CA CYS A 116 -2.18 -24.23 3.97
C CYS A 116 -3.64 -23.79 4.10
N ASN A 117 -4.42 -23.89 3.02
CA ASN A 117 -5.86 -23.57 3.04
C ASN A 117 -6.63 -24.38 4.10
N LYS A 118 -6.27 -25.67 4.26
CA LYS A 118 -6.88 -26.53 5.30
C LYS A 118 -6.46 -26.12 6.72
N LEU A 119 -5.21 -25.72 6.92
CA LEU A 119 -4.75 -25.24 8.23
C LEU A 119 -5.49 -23.97 8.66
N GLU A 120 -5.66 -23.02 7.74
CA GLU A 120 -6.38 -21.77 8.00
C GLU A 120 -7.86 -22.01 8.31
N ALA A 121 -8.51 -22.91 7.57
CA ALA A 121 -9.88 -23.34 7.86
C ALA A 121 -10.01 -23.97 9.26
N CYS A 122 -8.97 -24.66 9.75
CA CYS A 122 -8.95 -25.22 11.11
C CYS A 122 -8.69 -24.16 12.20
N ALA A 123 -7.91 -23.11 11.91
CA ALA A 123 -7.60 -22.04 12.86
C ALA A 123 -8.83 -21.18 13.23
N GLY A 124 -9.89 -21.22 12.42
CA GLY A 124 -11.19 -20.60 12.72
C GLY A 124 -12.06 -21.39 13.71
N SER A 125 -11.70 -22.62 14.08
CA SER A 125 -12.43 -23.40 15.08
C SER A 125 -12.00 -23.01 16.50
N GLU A 126 -12.96 -22.60 17.34
CA GLU A 126 -12.74 -22.19 18.75
C GLU A 126 -12.06 -23.27 19.62
N SER A 127 -11.89 -24.50 19.13
CA SER A 127 -11.31 -25.62 19.87
C SER A 127 -9.78 -25.61 19.95
N LEU A 128 -9.08 -24.66 19.32
CA LEU A 128 -7.60 -24.62 19.26
C LEU A 128 -6.96 -23.27 19.62
N LYS A 129 -7.66 -22.42 20.38
CA LYS A 129 -7.02 -21.26 21.03
C LYS A 129 -6.33 -21.73 22.31
N TRP A 130 -5.00 -21.78 22.29
CA TRP A 130 -4.18 -21.89 23.50
C TRP A 130 -4.17 -20.58 24.28
#